data_AF-A0A2M8KZH1-F1
#
_entry.id   AF-A0A2M8KZH1-F1
#
_cell.length_a   1.000
_cell.length_b   1.000
_cell.length_c   1.000
_cell.angle_alpha   90.00
_cell.angle_beta   90.00
_cell.angle_gamma   90.00
#
_symmetry.space_group_name_H-M   'P 1'
#
loop_
_entity.id
_entity.type
_entity.pdbx_description
1 polymer ?
#
loop_
_entity_poly.entity_id
_entity_poly.type
_entity_poly.pdbx_seq_one_letter_code
_entity_poly.pdbx_strand_id
1 'polypeptide(L)'
;MKRFQNQFVYLSANTLRKLGYSFDEENNERVKEMRATIRELDNHSINFKIEHHPDGTWSAESTNIDGIMTGGKDPREVPDLLKDAVFTYFEIPPHLCRDEALHTDNEPAEVKQNVHVGA
;
A
#
# COMPACT_ATOMS: atom_id res chain seq x y z
N MET A 1 9.01 18.87 3.96
CA MET A 1 9.36 18.52 5.36
C MET A 1 8.51 17.38 5.94
N LYS A 2 7.17 17.36 5.72
CA LYS A 2 6.28 16.30 6.25
C LYS A 2 6.53 14.87 5.72
N ARG A 3 6.91 14.69 4.44
CA ARG A 3 7.14 13.38 3.82
C ARG A 3 8.24 12.56 4.51
N PHE A 4 9.38 13.18 4.83
CA PHE A 4 10.49 12.52 5.54
C PHE A 4 10.14 12.13 6.98
N GLN A 5 9.37 12.98 7.68
CA GLN A 5 8.91 12.67 9.05
C GLN A 5 7.92 11.51 9.06
N ASN A 6 6.96 11.50 8.12
CA ASN A 6 5.99 10.42 7.99
C ASN A 6 6.66 9.10 7.63
N GLN A 7 7.64 9.13 6.72
CA GLN A 7 8.42 7.95 6.35
C GLN A 7 9.23 7.42 7.54
N PHE A 8 9.84 8.29 8.35
CA PHE A 8 10.56 7.88 9.55
C PHE A 8 9.64 7.23 10.59
N VAL A 9 8.46 7.81 10.82
CA VAL A 9 7.46 7.26 11.75
C VAL A 9 6.98 5.88 11.27
N TYR A 10 6.68 5.74 9.98
CA TYR A 10 6.26 4.48 9.37
C TYR A 10 7.35 3.39 9.51
N LEU A 11 8.60 3.70 9.17
CA LEU A 11 9.72 2.76 9.31
C LEU A 11 9.96 2.35 10.77
N SER A 12 9.84 3.30 11.69
CA SER A 12 9.97 3.05 13.13
C SER A 12 8.83 2.16 13.65
N ALA A 13 7.60 2.41 13.22
CA ALA A 13 6.44 1.60 13.56
C ALA A 13 6.59 0.16 13.03
N ASN A 14 7.01 -0.01 11.78
CA ASN A 14 7.31 -1.34 11.22
C ASN A 14 8.39 -2.09 12.00
N THR A 15 9.42 -1.39 12.47
CA THR A 15 10.45 -1.99 13.32
C THR A 15 9.89 -2.42 14.67
N LEU A 16 9.07 -1.58 15.31
CA LEU A 16 8.43 -1.89 16.59
C LEU A 16 7.44 -3.07 16.48
N ARG A 17 6.72 -3.19 15.37
CA ARG A 17 5.86 -4.36 15.08
C ARG A 17 6.64 -5.66 15.00
N LYS A 18 7.81 -5.65 14.34
CA LYS A 18 8.71 -6.81 14.29
C LYS A 18 9.21 -7.23 15.67
N LEU A 19 9.19 -6.30 16.63
CA LEU A 19 9.52 -6.55 18.04
C LEU A 19 8.29 -6.92 18.91
N GLY A 20 7.10 -7.07 18.31
CA GLY A 20 5.88 -7.49 18.99
C GLY A 20 5.01 -6.36 19.54
N TYR A 21 5.31 -5.09 19.23
CA TYR A 21 4.47 -3.96 19.63
C TYR A 21 3.22 -3.86 18.75
N SER A 22 2.03 -3.72 19.36
CA SER A 22 0.77 -3.47 18.67
C SER A 22 0.36 -2.01 18.80
N PHE A 23 0.03 -1.35 17.69
CA PHE A 23 -0.46 0.04 17.70
C PHE A 23 -1.98 0.13 17.74
N ASP A 24 -2.67 -0.99 17.96
CA ASP A 24 -4.12 -1.09 18.00
C ASP A 24 -4.81 -0.55 16.72
N GLU A 25 -4.22 -0.90 15.57
CA GLU A 25 -4.68 -0.44 14.25
C GLU A 25 -6.15 -0.84 13.97
N GLU A 26 -6.57 -1.99 14.50
CA GLU A 26 -7.91 -2.56 14.33
C GLU A 26 -9.02 -1.72 14.96
N ASN A 27 -8.70 -0.98 16.03
CA ASN A 27 -9.67 -0.12 16.72
C ASN A 27 -9.71 1.31 16.17
N ASN A 28 -8.79 1.68 15.26
CA ASN A 28 -8.78 3.01 14.68
C ASN A 28 -9.94 3.20 13.69
N GLU A 29 -10.75 4.23 13.90
CA GLU A 29 -11.93 4.49 13.07
C GLU A 29 -11.60 4.71 11.59
N ARG A 30 -10.47 5.36 11.27
CA ARG A 30 -10.07 5.56 9.87
C ARG A 30 -9.67 4.25 9.18
N VAL A 31 -9.02 3.34 9.91
CA VAL A 31 -8.67 2.00 9.40
C VAL A 31 -9.95 1.17 9.18
N LYS A 32 -10.92 1.26 10.08
CA LYS A 32 -12.23 0.61 9.93
C LYS A 32 -12.98 1.17 8.73
N GLU A 33 -13.02 2.49 8.57
CA GLU A 33 -13.64 3.17 7.44
C GLU A 33 -12.99 2.72 6.12
N MET A 34 -11.66 2.79 6.01
CA MET A 34 -10.93 2.31 4.84
C MET A 34 -11.34 0.87 4.47
N ARG A 35 -11.35 -0.04 5.43
CA ARG A 35 -11.71 -1.44 5.19
C ARG A 35 -13.18 -1.61 4.81
N ALA A 36 -14.08 -0.86 5.45
CA ALA A 36 -15.50 -0.89 5.11
C ALA A 36 -15.71 -0.37 3.69
N THR A 37 -15.15 0.80 3.35
CA THR A 37 -15.23 1.37 2.01
C THR A 37 -14.72 0.40 0.95
N ILE A 38 -13.54 -0.19 1.13
CA ILE A 38 -12.97 -1.15 0.16
C ILE A 38 -13.85 -2.39 0.03
N ARG A 39 -14.43 -2.90 1.13
CA ARG A 39 -15.34 -4.06 1.09
C ARG A 39 -16.65 -3.79 0.34
N GLU A 40 -17.12 -2.55 0.33
CA GLU A 40 -18.35 -2.18 -0.40
C GLU A 40 -18.10 -1.95 -1.91
N LEU A 41 -16.85 -1.91 -2.36
CA LEU A 41 -16.52 -1.81 -3.78
C LEU A 41 -16.73 -3.14 -4.51
N ASP A 42 -16.99 -3.05 -5.82
CA ASP A 42 -16.98 -4.21 -6.71
C ASP A 42 -15.64 -4.96 -6.61
N ASN A 43 -15.71 -6.29 -6.44
CA ASN A 43 -14.57 -7.18 -6.23
C ASN A 43 -13.75 -6.91 -4.95
N HIS A 44 -14.26 -6.10 -4.02
CA HIS A 44 -13.58 -5.74 -2.78
C HIS A 44 -12.19 -5.10 -3.02
N SER A 45 -12.04 -4.33 -4.10
CA SER A 45 -10.75 -3.77 -4.54
C SER A 45 -10.86 -2.31 -4.99
N ILE A 46 -9.78 -1.54 -4.78
CA ILE A 46 -9.59 -0.24 -5.43
C ILE A 46 -8.83 -0.48 -6.73
N ASN A 47 -9.41 -0.05 -7.85
CA ASN A 47 -8.85 -0.28 -9.17
C ASN A 47 -8.10 0.97 -9.62
N PHE A 48 -6.90 0.80 -10.17
CA PHE A 48 -6.09 1.91 -10.66
C PHE A 48 -5.83 1.78 -12.16
N LYS A 49 -5.98 2.89 -12.87
CA LYS A 49 -5.44 3.04 -14.22
C LYS A 49 -4.03 3.60 -14.11
N ILE A 50 -3.05 2.82 -14.56
CA ILE A 50 -1.63 3.20 -14.55
C ILE A 50 -1.22 3.61 -15.95
N GLU A 51 -0.66 4.81 -16.09
CA GLU A 51 -0.14 5.37 -17.34
C GLU A 51 1.37 5.58 -17.22
N HIS A 52 2.11 5.05 -18.19
CA HIS A 52 3.55 5.25 -18.32
C HIS A 52 3.84 6.33 -19.37
N HIS A 53 4.68 7.29 -19.00
CA HIS A 53 5.01 8.44 -19.84
C HIS A 53 6.32 8.21 -20.60
N PRO A 54 6.51 8.85 -21.76
CA PRO A 54 7.74 8.71 -22.57
C PRO A 54 9.03 9.15 -21.85
N ASP A 55 8.92 9.99 -20.82
CA ASP A 55 10.04 10.46 -20.00
C ASP A 55 10.45 9.44 -18.90
N GLY A 56 9.81 8.27 -18.88
CA GLY A 56 10.06 7.21 -17.91
C GLY A 56 9.31 7.38 -16.59
N THR A 57 8.54 8.46 -16.43
CA THR A 57 7.66 8.61 -15.27
C THR A 57 6.36 7.82 -15.44
N TRP A 58 5.61 7.68 -14.35
CA TRP A 58 4.31 7.04 -14.37
C TRP A 58 3.35 7.77 -13.44
N SER A 59 2.06 7.66 -13.74
CA SER A 59 0.96 8.13 -12.92
C SER A 59 -0.09 7.04 -12.78
N ALA A 60 -0.78 7.01 -11.65
CA ALA A 60 -1.93 6.15 -11.43
C ALA A 60 -3.08 6.95 -10.84
N GLU A 61 -4.28 6.67 -11.33
CA GLU A 61 -5.53 7.25 -10.83
C GLU A 61 -6.52 6.12 -10.57
N SER A 62 -7.19 6.19 -9.42
CA SER A 62 -8.24 5.24 -9.08
C SER A 62 -9.44 5.40 -10.01
N THR A 63 -9.99 4.29 -10.49
CA THR A 63 -11.11 4.27 -11.44
C THR A 63 -12.47 4.06 -10.76
N ASN A 64 -12.49 3.73 -9.47
CA ASN A 64 -13.72 3.44 -8.72
C ASN A 64 -13.82 4.20 -7.37
N ILE A 65 -12.81 4.98 -7.02
CA ILE A 65 -12.87 6.01 -5.97
C ILE A 65 -12.23 7.29 -6.52
N ASP A 66 -12.99 8.38 -6.54
CA ASP A 66 -12.49 9.68 -6.96
C ASP A 66 -11.48 10.26 -5.95
N GLY A 67 -10.41 10.86 -6.47
CA GLY A 67 -9.45 11.63 -5.67
C GLY A 67 -8.24 10.84 -5.17
N ILE A 68 -8.11 9.54 -5.48
CA ILE A 68 -6.88 8.78 -5.21
C ILE A 68 -5.99 8.82 -6.46
N MET A 69 -4.89 9.56 -6.37
CA MET A 69 -3.90 9.69 -7.44
C MET A 69 -2.49 9.56 -6.88
N THR A 70 -1.59 8.95 -7.64
CA THR A 70 -0.18 8.83 -7.29
C THR A 70 0.69 8.75 -8.54
N GLY A 71 2.01 8.79 -8.36
CA GLY A 71 2.95 8.71 -9.47
C GLY A 71 4.38 8.73 -9.00
N GLY A 72 5.27 8.35 -9.91
CA GLY A 72 6.68 8.15 -9.60
C GLY A 72 7.57 8.14 -10.82
N LYS A 73 8.85 7.88 -10.57
CA LYS A 73 9.89 7.78 -11.61
C LYS A 73 10.41 6.35 -11.79
N ASP A 74 10.17 5.49 -10.81
CA ASP A 74 10.57 4.08 -10.85
C ASP A 74 9.32 3.20 -10.83
N PRO A 75 9.07 2.40 -11.89
CA PRO A 75 7.96 1.45 -11.91
C PRO A 75 8.00 0.42 -10.78
N ARG A 76 9.18 0.15 -10.18
CA ARG A 76 9.30 -0.77 -9.05
C ARG A 76 8.65 -0.25 -7.77
N GLU A 77 8.45 1.07 -7.67
CA GLU A 77 7.79 1.73 -6.54
C GLU A 77 6.26 1.71 -6.65
N VAL A 78 5.70 1.22 -7.77
CA VAL A 78 4.25 1.25 -8.03
C VAL A 78 3.44 0.62 -6.90
N PRO A 79 3.70 -0.62 -6.43
CA PRO A 79 2.90 -1.24 -5.37
C PRO A 79 2.88 -0.39 -4.09
N ASP A 80 4.05 0.08 -3.65
CA ASP A 80 4.19 0.85 -2.41
C ASP A 80 3.51 2.22 -2.52
N LEU A 81 3.66 2.90 -3.65
CA LEU A 81 3.07 4.21 -3.88
C LEU A 81 1.55 4.17 -4.09
N LEU A 82 1.00 3.04 -4.55
CA LEU A 82 -0.45 2.81 -4.55
C LEU A 82 -0.98 2.66 -3.13
N LYS A 83 -0.33 1.85 -2.27
CA LYS A 83 -0.72 1.72 -0.86
C LYS A 83 -0.63 3.04 -0.10
N ASP A 84 0.45 3.79 -0.29
CA ASP A 84 0.64 5.10 0.34
C ASP A 84 -0.45 6.10 -0.06
N ALA A 85 -0.87 6.08 -1.33
CA ALA A 85 -1.97 6.91 -1.82
C ALA A 85 -3.31 6.55 -1.15
N VAL A 86 -3.60 5.27 -0.99
CA VAL A 86 -4.81 4.79 -0.29
C VAL A 86 -4.75 5.22 1.18
N PHE A 87 -3.64 4.97 1.89
CA PHE A 87 -3.50 5.39 3.29
C PHE A 87 -3.61 6.91 3.45
N THR A 88 -3.05 7.67 2.51
CA THR A 88 -3.15 9.13 2.52
C THR A 88 -4.60 9.59 2.31
N TYR A 89 -5.33 8.98 1.39
CA TYR A 89 -6.74 9.31 1.12
C TYR A 89 -7.62 9.13 2.37
N PHE A 90 -7.44 8.02 3.09
CA PHE A 90 -8.15 7.76 4.34
C PHE A 90 -7.53 8.44 5.57
N GLU A 91 -6.56 9.33 5.38
CA GLU A 91 -5.83 10.03 6.43
C GLU A 91 -5.24 9.10 7.51
N ILE A 92 -4.84 7.89 7.14
CA ILE A 92 -4.29 6.91 8.09
C ILE A 92 -2.98 7.47 8.67
N PRO A 93 -2.86 7.59 9.99
CA PRO A 93 -1.60 7.99 10.61
C PRO A 93 -0.46 7.04 10.20
N PRO A 94 0.75 7.53 9.89
CA PRO A 94 1.85 6.69 9.40
C PRO A 94 2.22 5.51 10.30
N HIS A 95 2.03 5.64 11.62
CA HIS A 95 2.30 4.57 12.58
C HIS A 95 1.23 3.48 12.58
N LEU A 96 0.10 3.68 11.89
CA LEU A 96 -0.99 2.70 11.71
C LEU A 96 -1.02 2.12 10.29
N CYS A 97 -0.26 2.68 9.34
CA CYS A 97 -0.11 2.09 8.01
C CYS A 97 0.60 0.73 8.14
N ARG A 98 -0.08 -0.33 7.69
CA ARG A 98 0.44 -1.71 7.64
C ARG A 98 0.39 -2.22 6.23
N ASP A 99 1.53 -2.63 5.69
CA ASP A 99 1.60 -3.08 4.30
C ASP A 99 0.76 -4.33 4.05
N GLU A 100 0.54 -5.15 5.08
CA GLU A 100 -0.29 -6.35 4.99
C GLU A 100 -1.79 -6.04 5.02
N ALA A 101 -2.18 -4.79 5.27
CA ALA A 101 -3.59 -4.40 5.26
C ALA A 101 -4.13 -4.22 3.83
N LEU A 102 -3.26 -4.02 2.85
CA LEU A 102 -3.59 -3.81 1.45
C LEU A 102 -2.65 -4.65 0.58
N HIS A 103 -3.19 -5.43 -0.34
CA HIS A 103 -2.41 -6.21 -1.29
C HIS A 103 -2.66 -5.73 -2.71
N THR A 104 -1.62 -5.67 -3.52
CA THR A 104 -1.72 -5.43 -4.97
C THR A 104 -1.50 -6.73 -5.74
N ASP A 105 -2.17 -6.88 -6.89
CA ASP A 105 -2.17 -8.12 -7.68
C ASP A 105 -0.79 -8.59 -8.14
N ASN A 106 0.19 -7.68 -8.22
CA ASN A 106 1.56 -7.95 -8.65
C ASN A 106 2.57 -7.90 -7.50
N GLU A 107 2.13 -8.10 -6.25
CA GLU A 107 3.06 -8.25 -5.14
C GLU A 107 3.94 -9.48 -5.33
N PRO A 108 5.26 -9.37 -5.12
CA PRO A 108 6.12 -10.54 -5.09
C PRO A 108 5.67 -11.46 -3.94
N ALA A 109 4.93 -12.51 -4.29
CA ALA A 109 4.62 -13.59 -3.35
C ALA A 109 5.92 -14.35 -3.04
N GLU A 110 6.18 -14.67 -1.77
CA GLU A 110 7.25 -15.61 -1.42
C GLU A 110 6.94 -16.99 -1.99
N VAL A 111 7.45 -17.29 -3.19
CA VAL A 111 7.32 -18.61 -3.80
C VAL A 111 8.43 -19.51 -3.26
N LYS A 112 8.06 -20.45 -2.38
CA LYS A 112 8.97 -21.54 -1.99
C LYS A 112 9.16 -22.50 -3.17
N GLN A 113 10.34 -22.49 -3.77
CA GLN A 113 10.73 -23.46 -4.82
C GLN A 113 11.79 -24.43 -4.28
N ASN A 114 11.51 -25.72 -4.43
CA ASN A 114 12.44 -26.80 -4.13
C ASN A 114 12.97 -27.40 -5.44
N VAL A 115 14.29 -27.41 -5.62
CA VAL A 115 14.95 -28.03 -6.79
C VAL A 115 15.38 -29.45 -6.44
N HIS A 116 15.09 -30.41 -7.32
CA HIS A 116 15.45 -31.81 -7.15
C HIS A 116 16.33 -32.27 -8.33
N VAL A 117 17.25 -33.21 -8.08
CA VAL A 117 18.08 -33.81 -9.13
C VAL A 117 17.30 -34.92 -9.83
N GLY A 118 17.28 -34.89 -11.17
CA GLY A 118 16.66 -35.94 -12.00
C GLY A 118 17.48 -37.23 -11.98
N ALA A 119 16.80 -38.37 -12.05
CA ALA A 119 17.39 -39.70 -12.07
C ALA A 119 18.23 -39.97 -13.34
#